data_AF-A0A9E0HHA9-F1
#
_entry.id   AF-A0A9E0HHA9-F1
#
_cell.length_a   1.000
_cell.length_b   1.000
_cell.length_c   1.000
_cell.angle_alpha   90.00
_cell.angle_beta   90.00
_cell.angle_gamma   90.00
#
_symmetry.space_group_name_H-M   'P 1'
#
loop_
_entity.id
_entity.type
_entity.pdbx_description
1 polymer ?
#
loop_
_entity_poly.entity_id
_entity_poly.type
_entity_poly.pdbx_seq_one_letter_code
_entity_poly.pdbx_strand_id
1 'polypeptide(L)'
;MARLSLCILVSLAACAEVPEAPVAAEAPLTGVDGARDQADRSCHVVLRDLARLRNGTGGYQTEGSAWIWEGDVELSSAAAAEGATVGAVYQYGSDPTWYEVTATPSAVAPTAGFARYRLRLDHGLPGPGMSGTSLATARVQVMPFARLAGGGRLFDHNRIPGDFDNYLLTASNDFAVTRSDAICPEAGPSAPSRIVFAADHTVTQHGALVPGGQVRLEYDPARLTTCRNSRNGYALWDLTAHLRWDTGEGQSSSIRDGAILVSIPTTARGLEVWFENTAVPGCQAWDSNYGANYRFALLTPPSWVGAATTRISRDSSDPCDGGVDAAAGFSFDTWARQRAAIANLCFRVWSPGVTDRDDPELWRKLDATVRWRPRGTTEPLRSVYADFDRRVGNDARYTVGLRGLDPFRPYQCPAVPTTPTPDGQYRRAELEYVIVVNGVELRPAPGQYFVGGFVDYPTAGCP
;
A
#
# COMPACT_ATOMS: atom_id res chain seq x y z
N MET A 1 -23.42 -7.86 61.36
CA MET A 1 -22.93 -8.94 60.48
C MET A 1 -22.06 -8.32 59.40
N ALA A 2 -20.74 -8.29 59.59
CA ALA A 2 -19.80 -7.75 58.63
C ALA A 2 -19.24 -8.90 57.78
N ARG A 3 -19.46 -8.86 56.47
CA ARG A 3 -18.90 -9.84 55.52
C ARG A 3 -17.50 -9.38 55.13
N LEU A 4 -16.50 -10.10 55.63
CA LEU A 4 -15.09 -9.95 55.28
C LEU A 4 -14.86 -10.69 53.95
N SER A 5 -14.76 -9.95 52.84
CA SER A 5 -14.35 -10.52 51.55
C SER A 5 -12.84 -10.69 51.52
N LEU A 6 -12.39 -11.94 51.57
CA LEU A 6 -10.99 -12.35 51.47
C LEU A 6 -10.58 -12.30 49.99
N CYS A 7 -9.88 -11.23 49.57
CA CYS A 7 -9.24 -11.16 48.27
C CYS A 7 -7.98 -12.06 48.28
N ILE A 8 -8.07 -13.21 47.63
CA ILE A 8 -6.92 -14.07 47.36
C ILE A 8 -6.10 -13.40 46.25
N LEU A 9 -4.96 -12.78 46.61
CA LEU A 9 -3.92 -12.42 45.65
C LEU A 9 -3.24 -13.71 45.17
N VAL A 10 -3.55 -14.15 43.95
CA VAL A 10 -2.78 -15.17 43.25
C VAL A 10 -1.59 -14.46 42.60
N SER A 11 -0.42 -14.55 43.24
CA SER A 11 0.85 -14.12 42.66
C SER A 11 1.20 -15.06 41.50
N LEU A 12 0.79 -14.70 40.27
CA LEU A 12 1.29 -15.33 39.06
C LEU A 12 2.77 -14.97 38.95
N ALA A 13 3.65 -15.87 39.37
CA ALA A 13 5.06 -15.83 39.01
C ALA A 13 5.13 -16.00 37.49
N ALA A 14 5.27 -14.89 36.77
CA ALA A 14 5.56 -14.92 35.35
C ALA A 14 6.92 -15.61 35.19
N CYS A 15 6.92 -16.87 34.75
CA CYS A 15 8.12 -17.50 34.24
C CYS A 15 8.59 -16.62 33.08
N ALA A 16 9.71 -15.91 33.27
CA ALA A 16 10.36 -15.21 32.19
C ALA A 16 10.75 -16.27 31.16
N GLU A 17 10.02 -16.32 30.05
CA GLU A 17 10.39 -17.17 28.92
C GLU A 17 11.80 -16.79 28.51
N VAL A 18 12.69 -17.78 28.53
CA VAL A 18 14.04 -17.61 28.01
C VAL A 18 13.88 -17.32 26.52
N PRO A 19 14.44 -16.21 26.01
CA PRO A 19 14.32 -15.89 24.59
C PRO A 19 14.81 -17.08 23.77
N GLU A 20 13.96 -17.52 22.84
CA GLU A 20 14.24 -18.67 22.00
C GLU A 20 15.47 -18.35 21.15
N ALA A 21 16.39 -19.32 21.03
CA ALA A 21 17.58 -19.13 20.23
C ALA A 21 17.18 -18.82 18.78
N PRO A 22 17.87 -17.89 18.09
CA PRO A 22 17.58 -17.58 16.70
C PRO A 22 17.66 -18.85 15.85
N VAL A 23 16.67 -18.99 14.98
CA VAL A 23 16.52 -20.18 14.12
C VAL A 23 16.96 -19.80 12.72
N ALA A 24 17.65 -20.71 12.03
CA ALA A 24 17.92 -20.54 10.61
C ALA A 24 16.60 -20.34 9.86
N ALA A 25 16.55 -19.36 8.98
CA ALA A 25 15.34 -18.92 8.32
C ALA A 25 15.54 -18.72 6.83
N GLU A 26 14.43 -18.61 6.11
CA GLU A 26 14.45 -18.22 4.71
C GLU A 26 14.77 -16.73 4.59
N ALA A 27 15.63 -16.41 3.62
CA ALA A 27 15.90 -15.03 3.20
C ALA A 27 14.60 -14.27 2.92
N PRO A 28 14.60 -12.92 2.97
CA PRO A 28 13.50 -12.15 2.40
C PRO A 28 13.30 -12.55 0.94
N LEU A 29 12.12 -13.06 0.62
CA LEU A 29 11.76 -13.46 -0.72
C LEU A 29 10.85 -12.40 -1.38
N THR A 30 11.01 -11.13 -1.00
CA THR A 30 10.22 -10.02 -1.57
C THR A 30 10.40 -10.01 -3.08
N GLY A 31 9.29 -10.00 -3.83
CA GLY A 31 9.30 -10.05 -5.31
C GLY A 31 9.93 -11.32 -5.91
N VAL A 32 10.08 -12.38 -5.10
CA VAL A 32 10.43 -13.73 -5.56
C VAL A 32 9.16 -14.54 -5.75
N ASP A 33 9.11 -15.21 -6.89
CA ASP A 33 7.93 -15.90 -7.34
C ASP A 33 7.57 -17.09 -6.46
N GLY A 34 6.51 -16.91 -5.68
CA GLY A 34 5.99 -17.94 -4.78
C GLY A 34 6.12 -17.55 -3.33
N ALA A 35 6.80 -16.44 -3.06
CA ALA A 35 6.94 -15.91 -1.73
C ALA A 35 5.66 -15.25 -1.26
N ARG A 36 5.31 -15.44 0.01
CA ARG A 36 4.23 -14.67 0.65
C ARG A 36 4.76 -13.34 1.21
N ASP A 37 5.99 -13.01 0.85
CA ASP A 37 6.73 -11.87 1.34
C ASP A 37 6.44 -10.65 0.46
N GLN A 38 6.11 -9.52 1.08
CA GLN A 38 5.80 -8.27 0.40
C GLN A 38 6.54 -7.10 1.04
N ALA A 39 6.83 -6.06 0.26
CA ALA A 39 7.31 -4.80 0.81
C ALA A 39 6.16 -4.02 1.44
N ASP A 40 6.29 -3.63 2.70
CA ASP A 40 5.40 -2.72 3.38
C ASP A 40 5.81 -1.27 3.11
N ARG A 41 4.89 -0.55 2.48
CA ARG A 41 4.95 0.91 2.28
C ARG A 41 3.73 1.63 2.89
N SER A 42 2.89 0.88 3.59
CA SER A 42 1.65 1.37 4.19
C SER A 42 1.78 1.47 5.71
N CYS A 43 3.02 1.43 6.23
CA CYS A 43 3.31 1.55 7.65
C CYS A 43 2.63 0.50 8.52
N HIS A 44 2.49 -0.73 8.03
CA HIS A 44 2.06 -1.87 8.85
C HIS A 44 3.16 -2.35 9.79
N VAL A 45 4.43 -2.31 9.38
CA VAL A 45 5.61 -2.62 10.20
C VAL A 45 6.70 -1.58 9.98
N VAL A 46 7.34 -1.13 11.06
CA VAL A 46 8.32 -0.04 11.00
C VAL A 46 9.47 -0.28 11.96
N LEU A 47 10.70 -0.33 11.47
CA LEU A 47 11.90 -0.26 12.30
C LEU A 47 12.06 1.17 12.83
N ARG A 48 12.16 1.34 14.14
CA ARG A 48 12.40 2.64 14.77
C ARG A 48 13.89 2.91 14.90
N ASP A 49 14.62 1.96 15.46
CA ASP A 49 16.08 1.97 15.59
C ASP A 49 16.61 0.54 15.70
N LEU A 50 17.93 0.39 15.54
CA LEU A 50 18.65 -0.84 15.82
C LEU A 50 20.13 -0.51 15.98
N ALA A 51 20.74 -0.82 17.13
CA ALA A 51 22.15 -0.52 17.38
C ALA A 51 22.79 -1.54 18.31
N ARG A 52 24.13 -1.57 18.33
CA ARG A 52 24.89 -2.38 19.29
C ARG A 52 24.60 -1.92 20.72
N LEU A 53 24.27 -2.86 21.59
CA LEU A 53 23.95 -2.59 22.98
C LEU A 53 25.22 -2.23 23.76
N ARG A 54 25.25 -1.04 24.37
CA ARG A 54 26.40 -0.58 25.16
C ARG A 54 26.52 -1.34 26.48
N ASN A 55 27.74 -1.59 26.92
CA ASN A 55 28.02 -2.25 28.22
C ASN A 55 28.26 -1.26 29.38
N GLY A 56 28.17 0.06 29.12
CA GLY A 56 28.38 1.11 30.12
C GLY A 56 29.85 1.47 30.40
N THR A 57 30.83 0.75 29.86
CA THR A 57 32.27 0.98 30.08
C THR A 57 33.00 1.42 28.81
N GLY A 58 32.28 1.95 27.83
CA GLY A 58 32.83 2.38 26.54
C GLY A 58 32.93 1.28 25.48
N GLY A 59 32.41 0.08 25.77
CA GLY A 59 32.29 -1.02 24.82
C GLY A 59 30.85 -1.45 24.55
N TYR A 60 30.70 -2.63 23.95
CA TYR A 60 29.42 -3.25 23.62
C TYR A 60 29.25 -4.58 24.35
N GLN A 61 28.01 -4.93 24.66
CA GLN A 61 27.69 -6.24 25.21
C GLN A 61 27.88 -7.33 24.15
N THR A 62 28.17 -8.54 24.61
CA THR A 62 28.47 -9.69 23.75
C THR A 62 27.73 -10.93 24.23
N GLU A 63 27.31 -11.77 23.30
CA GLU A 63 26.85 -13.14 23.53
C GLU A 63 27.83 -14.07 22.79
N GLY A 64 28.61 -14.85 23.55
CA GLY A 64 29.72 -15.61 22.99
C GLY A 64 30.74 -14.70 22.29
N SER A 65 30.95 -14.91 20.98
CA SER A 65 31.89 -14.13 20.17
C SER A 65 31.26 -12.96 19.41
N ALA A 66 29.93 -12.79 19.48
CA ALA A 66 29.18 -11.76 18.76
C ALA A 66 28.83 -10.58 19.67
N TRP A 67 28.72 -9.37 19.11
CA TRP A 67 28.04 -8.28 19.80
C TRP A 67 26.53 -8.51 19.83
N ILE A 68 25.85 -7.85 20.76
CA ILE A 68 24.39 -7.81 20.84
C ILE A 68 23.88 -6.54 20.18
N TRP A 69 22.90 -6.66 19.30
CA TRP A 69 22.10 -5.54 18.77
C TRP A 69 20.72 -5.53 19.39
N GLU A 70 20.23 -4.36 19.75
CA GLU A 70 18.86 -4.14 20.19
C GLU A 70 18.26 -2.90 19.55
N GLY A 71 16.95 -2.93 19.35
CA GLY A 71 16.21 -1.84 18.74
C GLY A 71 14.69 -2.02 18.86
N ASP A 72 13.94 -0.97 18.64
CA ASP A 72 12.48 -1.00 18.65
C ASP A 72 11.94 -1.20 17.22
N VAL A 73 10.96 -2.09 17.10
CA VAL A 73 10.13 -2.28 15.90
C VAL A 73 8.67 -2.09 16.27
N GLU A 74 7.89 -1.51 15.39
CA GLU A 74 6.46 -1.26 15.61
C GLU A 74 5.60 -1.96 14.59
N LEU A 75 4.44 -2.43 15.05
CA LEU A 75 3.39 -3.04 14.24
C LEU A 75 2.14 -2.17 14.35
N SER A 76 1.49 -1.83 13.23
CA SER A 76 0.25 -1.04 13.26
C SER A 76 -0.80 -1.74 14.12
N SER A 77 -1.57 -0.97 14.89
CA SER A 77 -2.62 -1.53 15.75
C SER A 77 -3.67 -2.31 14.95
N ALA A 78 -3.92 -1.93 13.69
CA ALA A 78 -4.79 -2.67 12.77
C ALA A 78 -4.23 -4.07 12.46
N ALA A 79 -2.96 -4.16 12.01
CA ALA A 79 -2.32 -5.45 11.74
C ALA A 79 -2.21 -6.32 13.00
N ALA A 80 -1.93 -5.71 14.16
CA ALA A 80 -1.91 -6.41 15.44
C ALA A 80 -3.29 -6.97 15.80
N ALA A 81 -4.38 -6.21 15.58
CA ALA A 81 -5.75 -6.64 15.82
C ALA A 81 -6.19 -7.80 14.90
N GLU A 82 -5.61 -7.87 13.69
CA GLU A 82 -5.79 -8.99 12.76
C GLU A 82 -4.93 -10.23 13.12
N GLY A 83 -4.17 -10.16 14.21
CA GLY A 83 -3.36 -11.26 14.72
C GLY A 83 -1.97 -11.39 14.08
N ALA A 84 -1.47 -10.35 13.42
CA ALA A 84 -0.09 -10.35 12.93
C ALA A 84 0.92 -10.32 14.09
N THR A 85 2.06 -10.99 13.91
CA THR A 85 3.23 -10.91 14.82
C THR A 85 4.37 -10.16 14.15
N VAL A 86 5.41 -9.78 14.88
CA VAL A 86 6.53 -8.99 14.34
C VAL A 86 7.88 -9.60 14.71
N GLY A 87 8.84 -9.52 13.80
CA GLY A 87 10.19 -10.05 13.96
C GLY A 87 11.17 -9.41 12.99
N ALA A 88 12.36 -9.99 12.85
CA ALA A 88 13.28 -9.64 11.77
C ALA A 88 14.05 -10.87 11.31
N VAL A 89 14.44 -10.85 10.03
CA VAL A 89 15.48 -11.74 9.52
C VAL A 89 16.77 -10.94 9.32
N TYR A 90 17.91 -11.59 9.53
CA TYR A 90 19.21 -10.96 9.33
C TYR A 90 20.26 -11.92 8.80
N GLN A 91 21.29 -11.34 8.19
CA GLN A 91 22.43 -12.05 7.59
C GLN A 91 23.71 -11.25 7.85
N TYR A 92 24.84 -11.95 8.03
CA TYR A 92 26.14 -11.32 8.21
C TYR A 92 27.15 -11.73 7.13
N GLY A 93 27.77 -10.73 6.49
CA GLY A 93 28.88 -10.92 5.58
C GLY A 93 28.48 -11.68 4.32
N SER A 94 29.29 -12.67 3.95
CA SER A 94 29.03 -13.57 2.82
C SER A 94 28.38 -14.89 3.23
N ASP A 95 28.06 -15.08 4.51
CA ASP A 95 27.35 -16.28 4.98
C ASP A 95 25.93 -16.24 4.39
N PRO A 96 25.52 -17.20 3.54
CA PRO A 96 24.18 -17.21 2.96
C PRO A 96 23.07 -17.51 3.98
N THR A 97 23.43 -17.90 5.20
CA THR A 97 22.48 -18.25 6.26
C THR A 97 21.78 -17.00 6.78
N TRP A 98 20.45 -17.00 6.65
CA TRP A 98 19.60 -16.03 7.33
C TRP A 98 19.15 -16.59 8.66
N TYR A 99 19.04 -15.72 9.65
CA TYR A 99 18.52 -16.05 10.98
C TYR A 99 17.25 -15.23 11.20
N GLU A 100 16.23 -15.84 11.80
CA GLU A 100 15.01 -15.14 12.21
C GLU A 100 14.96 -15.00 13.73
N VAL A 101 14.48 -13.85 14.18
CA VAL A 101 14.13 -13.56 15.57
C VAL A 101 12.71 -13.03 15.65
N THR A 102 11.98 -13.48 16.68
CA THR A 102 10.67 -12.91 17.04
C THR A 102 10.90 -11.72 17.98
N ALA A 103 10.26 -10.59 17.70
CA ALA A 103 10.34 -9.43 18.58
C ALA A 103 9.37 -9.60 19.77
N THR A 104 9.77 -9.12 20.95
CA THR A 104 8.98 -9.24 22.18
C THR A 104 8.27 -7.93 22.50
N PRO A 105 7.11 -7.92 23.17
CA PRO A 105 6.45 -6.66 23.53
C PRO A 105 7.36 -5.72 24.32
N SER A 106 7.41 -4.45 23.92
CA SER A 106 8.25 -3.43 24.57
C SER A 106 7.45 -2.66 25.62
N ALA A 107 8.10 -2.33 26.75
CA ALA A 107 7.52 -1.43 27.75
C ALA A 107 7.63 0.06 27.35
N VAL A 108 8.41 0.37 26.31
CA VAL A 108 8.52 1.74 25.80
C VAL A 108 7.21 2.11 25.09
N ALA A 109 6.66 3.29 25.40
CA ALA A 109 5.43 3.75 24.77
C ALA A 109 5.54 3.72 23.23
N PRO A 110 4.58 3.09 22.53
CA PRO A 110 4.57 3.07 21.07
C PRO A 110 4.22 4.44 20.50
N THR A 111 4.52 4.63 19.23
CA THR A 111 3.88 5.68 18.42
C THR A 111 2.37 5.44 18.43
N ALA A 112 1.56 6.50 18.50
CA ALA A 112 0.12 6.35 18.46
C ALA A 112 -0.34 5.59 17.19
N GLY A 113 -1.32 4.70 17.32
CA GLY A 113 -1.74 3.80 16.24
C GLY A 113 -0.83 2.58 16.01
N PHE A 114 0.18 2.36 16.86
CA PHE A 114 1.07 1.20 16.81
C PHE A 114 1.14 0.45 18.14
N ALA A 115 1.57 -0.80 18.08
CA ALA A 115 2.14 -1.56 19.18
C ALA A 115 3.66 -1.66 19.00
N ARG A 116 4.42 -1.50 20.08
CA ARG A 116 5.90 -1.50 20.05
C ARG A 116 6.46 -2.80 20.62
N TYR A 117 7.49 -3.28 19.94
CA TYR A 117 8.19 -4.51 20.24
C TYR A 117 9.69 -4.25 20.25
N ARG A 118 10.43 -5.04 21.03
CA ARG A 118 11.87 -5.03 21.15
C ARG A 118 12.43 -6.16 20.28
N LEU A 119 13.30 -5.78 19.36
CA LEU A 119 14.09 -6.68 18.54
C LEU A 119 15.47 -6.86 19.20
N ARG A 120 15.98 -8.10 19.22
CA ARG A 120 17.31 -8.44 19.72
C ARG A 120 18.00 -9.41 18.76
N LEU A 121 19.22 -9.07 18.34
CA LEU A 121 20.06 -9.91 17.48
C LEU A 121 21.38 -10.20 18.22
N ASP A 122 21.70 -11.47 18.48
CA ASP A 122 22.87 -11.84 19.28
C ASP A 122 23.61 -13.11 18.80
N HIS A 123 23.23 -13.65 17.64
CA HIS A 123 23.84 -14.86 17.09
C HIS A 123 24.39 -14.65 15.69
N GLY A 124 25.57 -15.22 15.37
CA GLY A 124 26.11 -15.21 14.01
C GLY A 124 26.51 -13.82 13.50
N LEU A 125 26.83 -12.89 14.40
CA LEU A 125 27.12 -11.48 14.08
C LEU A 125 28.59 -11.11 14.36
N PRO A 126 29.08 -9.97 13.83
CA PRO A 126 30.40 -9.43 14.17
C PRO A 126 30.59 -9.27 15.69
N GLY A 127 31.85 -9.37 16.13
CA GLY A 127 32.18 -9.14 17.52
C GLY A 127 33.65 -8.75 17.76
N PRO A 128 34.07 -8.63 19.03
CA PRO A 128 35.32 -7.97 19.39
C PRO A 128 36.58 -8.77 19.00
N GLY A 129 36.45 -10.06 18.69
CA GLY A 129 37.58 -10.90 18.25
C GLY A 129 37.99 -10.69 16.79
N MET A 130 37.26 -9.87 16.03
CA MET A 130 37.57 -9.61 14.63
C MET A 130 38.75 -8.65 14.45
N SER A 131 39.55 -8.85 13.39
CA SER A 131 40.57 -7.88 13.01
C SER A 131 39.94 -6.55 12.58
N GLY A 132 40.66 -5.44 12.74
CA GLY A 132 40.17 -4.12 12.31
C GLY A 132 39.77 -4.07 10.83
N THR A 133 40.51 -4.76 9.96
CA THR A 133 40.17 -4.89 8.54
C THR A 133 38.86 -5.66 8.32
N SER A 134 38.66 -6.77 9.04
CA SER A 134 37.42 -7.56 8.93
C SER A 134 36.22 -6.78 9.46
N LEU A 135 36.42 -6.00 10.53
CA LEU A 135 35.39 -5.15 11.09
C LEU A 135 35.03 -3.99 10.14
N ALA A 136 36.01 -3.39 9.46
CA ALA A 136 35.78 -2.31 8.51
C ALA A 136 34.97 -2.75 7.28
N THR A 137 35.05 -4.03 6.90
CA THR A 137 34.32 -4.61 5.76
C THR A 137 33.07 -5.38 6.17
N ALA A 138 32.80 -5.54 7.46
CA ALA A 138 31.63 -6.25 7.97
C ALA A 138 30.34 -5.54 7.53
N ARG A 139 29.39 -6.35 7.07
CA ARG A 139 28.05 -5.93 6.63
C ARG A 139 27.02 -6.83 7.28
N VAL A 140 26.13 -6.25 8.07
CA VAL A 140 24.94 -6.95 8.59
C VAL A 140 23.75 -6.43 7.80
N GLN A 141 22.97 -7.34 7.23
CA GLN A 141 21.72 -7.03 6.56
C GLN A 141 20.59 -7.41 7.51
N VAL A 142 19.62 -6.52 7.71
CA VAL A 142 18.48 -6.73 8.61
C VAL A 142 17.20 -6.34 7.89
N MET A 143 16.15 -7.17 8.05
CA MET A 143 14.83 -6.92 7.49
C MET A 143 13.73 -7.23 8.52
N PRO A 144 13.19 -6.18 9.17
CA PRO A 144 12.05 -6.31 10.06
C PRO A 144 10.79 -6.63 9.27
N PHE A 145 9.92 -7.45 9.85
CA PHE A 145 8.69 -7.88 9.19
C PHE A 145 7.51 -8.04 10.14
N ALA A 146 6.30 -7.90 9.59
CA ALA A 146 5.06 -8.39 10.18
C ALA A 146 4.68 -9.74 9.57
N ARG A 147 4.56 -10.78 10.38
CA ARG A 147 4.04 -12.09 9.96
C ARG A 147 2.52 -12.08 10.06
N LEU A 148 1.86 -12.19 8.91
CA LEU A 148 0.40 -12.22 8.80
C LEU A 148 -0.16 -13.56 9.27
N ALA A 149 -1.39 -13.58 9.76
CA ALA A 149 -2.10 -14.80 10.16
C ALA A 149 -2.18 -15.85 9.02
N GLY A 150 -2.18 -15.40 7.77
CA GLY A 150 -2.13 -16.24 6.57
C GLY A 150 -0.73 -16.80 6.22
N GLY A 151 0.30 -16.56 7.04
CA GLY A 151 1.65 -17.13 6.87
C GLY A 151 2.57 -16.37 5.92
N GLY A 152 2.24 -15.13 5.51
CA GLY A 152 3.14 -14.24 4.76
C GLY A 152 3.88 -13.23 5.64
N ARG A 153 4.94 -12.61 5.11
CA ARG A 153 5.68 -11.55 5.79
C ARG A 153 5.51 -10.23 5.04
N LEU A 154 5.16 -9.15 5.73
CA LEU A 154 5.29 -7.79 5.21
C LEU A 154 6.61 -7.22 5.74
N PHE A 155 7.56 -6.89 4.88
CA PHE A 155 8.87 -6.36 5.25
C PHE A 155 8.88 -4.84 5.29
N ASP A 156 9.50 -4.22 6.29
CA ASP A 156 9.56 -2.76 6.39
C ASP A 156 10.40 -2.12 5.27
N HIS A 157 9.72 -1.45 4.32
CA HIS A 157 10.34 -0.63 3.26
C HIS A 157 9.91 0.85 3.35
N ASN A 158 9.62 1.33 4.57
CA ASN A 158 9.17 2.70 4.78
C ASN A 158 10.33 3.72 4.79
N ARG A 159 11.57 3.27 5.00
CA ARG A 159 12.80 4.09 4.91
C ARG A 159 13.65 3.79 3.67
N ILE A 160 13.41 2.64 3.06
CA ILE A 160 14.26 2.06 2.05
C ILE A 160 13.55 2.16 0.70
N PRO A 161 14.17 2.78 -0.33
CA PRO A 161 13.49 3.06 -1.59
C PRO A 161 13.29 1.81 -2.46
N GLY A 162 14.17 0.81 -2.42
CA GLY A 162 14.00 -0.44 -3.18
C GLY A 162 13.23 -1.51 -2.41
N ASP A 163 12.36 -2.27 -3.10
CA ASP A 163 11.59 -3.39 -2.50
C ASP A 163 12.47 -4.62 -2.16
N PHE A 164 13.72 -4.63 -2.61
CA PHE A 164 14.70 -5.71 -2.38
C PHE A 164 15.90 -5.26 -1.52
N ASP A 165 15.91 -3.98 -1.15
CA ASP A 165 17.00 -3.40 -0.40
C ASP A 165 16.83 -3.70 1.09
N ASN A 166 17.95 -3.99 1.77
CA ASN A 166 17.97 -4.31 3.20
C ASN A 166 18.50 -3.16 4.06
N TYR A 167 18.12 -3.11 5.34
CA TYR A 167 18.84 -2.25 6.27
C TYR A 167 20.26 -2.75 6.41
N LEU A 168 21.23 -1.89 6.09
CA LEU A 168 22.64 -2.25 6.11
C LEU A 168 23.32 -1.64 7.34
N LEU A 169 23.83 -2.48 8.24
CA LEU A 169 24.67 -2.07 9.37
C LEU A 169 26.14 -2.29 8.99
N THR A 170 26.91 -1.22 8.96
CA THR A 170 28.33 -1.22 8.57
C THR A 170 29.15 -0.33 9.50
N ALA A 171 30.48 -0.38 9.40
CA ALA A 171 31.34 0.53 10.14
C ALA A 171 31.04 2.02 9.84
N SER A 172 30.57 2.36 8.64
CA SER A 172 30.30 3.77 8.25
C SER A 172 29.05 4.36 8.92
N ASN A 173 28.14 3.54 9.45
CA ASN A 173 26.99 3.99 10.22
C ASN A 173 27.01 3.48 11.67
N ASP A 174 28.20 3.20 12.20
CA ASP A 174 28.40 2.67 13.56
C ASP A 174 27.66 1.34 13.84
N PHE A 175 27.38 0.58 12.78
CA PHE A 175 26.53 -0.61 12.78
C PHE A 175 25.13 -0.33 13.37
N ALA A 176 24.53 0.80 13.00
CA ALA A 176 23.25 1.23 13.53
C ALA A 176 22.27 1.74 12.46
N VAL A 177 20.98 1.47 12.69
CA VAL A 177 19.86 2.23 12.15
C VAL A 177 19.49 3.27 13.19
N THR A 178 19.71 4.55 12.88
CA THR A 178 19.40 5.64 13.80
C THR A 178 17.90 5.74 14.04
N ARG A 179 17.55 6.13 15.28
CA ARG A 179 16.17 6.37 15.66
C ARG A 179 15.53 7.44 14.78
N SER A 180 14.36 7.12 14.24
CA SER A 180 13.52 8.10 13.55
C SER A 180 12.05 7.83 13.83
N ASP A 181 11.50 8.63 14.73
CA ASP A 181 10.07 8.62 15.05
C ASP A 181 9.23 9.32 13.95
N ALA A 182 9.87 9.98 12.98
CA ALA A 182 9.22 10.69 11.88
C ALA A 182 8.85 9.79 10.68
N ILE A 183 9.45 8.61 10.56
CA ILE A 183 9.09 7.63 9.52
C ILE A 183 7.84 6.92 9.96
N CYS A 184 6.80 6.87 9.11
CA CYS A 184 5.50 6.37 9.54
C CYS A 184 5.10 7.03 10.87
N PRO A 185 4.91 8.36 10.87
CA PRO A 185 4.33 9.01 12.03
C PRO A 185 2.96 8.35 12.29
N GLU A 186 2.43 8.53 13.51
CA GLU A 186 1.14 8.00 13.96
C GLU A 186 0.25 7.57 12.79
N ALA A 187 -0.04 6.27 12.71
CA ALA A 187 -0.96 5.70 11.73
C ALA A 187 -2.35 6.22 12.07
N GLY A 188 -2.57 7.50 11.78
CA GLY A 188 -3.88 8.04 11.59
C GLY A 188 -4.55 7.28 10.45
N PRO A 189 -5.87 7.37 10.34
CA PRO A 189 -6.57 6.95 9.11
C PRO A 189 -5.78 7.43 7.90
N SER A 190 -5.65 6.60 6.85
CA SER A 190 -5.06 6.97 5.56
C SER A 190 -5.36 8.44 5.31
N ALA A 191 -4.33 9.28 5.17
CA ALA A 191 -4.48 10.73 5.26
C ALA A 191 -5.73 11.13 4.46
N PRO A 192 -6.73 11.73 5.12
CA PRO A 192 -8.04 11.93 4.53
C PRO A 192 -7.86 12.63 3.20
N SER A 193 -8.65 12.23 2.20
CA SER A 193 -8.75 12.97 0.94
C SER A 193 -8.91 14.46 1.23
N ARG A 194 -8.24 15.33 0.48
CA ARG A 194 -8.16 16.75 0.81
C ARG A 194 -8.77 17.59 -0.30
N ILE A 195 -9.62 18.54 0.07
CA ILE A 195 -10.15 19.54 -0.86
C ILE A 195 -9.70 20.91 -0.35
N VAL A 196 -9.01 21.67 -1.19
CA VAL A 196 -8.44 22.97 -0.85
C VAL A 196 -9.16 24.06 -1.62
N PHE A 197 -9.64 25.05 -0.88
CA PHE A 197 -10.23 26.29 -1.40
C PHE A 197 -9.25 27.43 -1.10
N ALA A 198 -8.36 27.74 -2.05
CA ALA A 198 -7.32 28.75 -1.85
C ALA A 198 -7.84 30.19 -2.01
N ALA A 199 -7.05 31.17 -1.55
CA ALA A 199 -7.39 32.60 -1.58
C ALA A 199 -7.62 33.15 -2.99
N ASP A 200 -6.93 32.62 -4.00
CA ASP A 200 -7.06 33.00 -5.41
C ASP A 200 -8.28 32.37 -6.09
N HIS A 201 -9.21 31.83 -5.30
CA HIS A 201 -10.39 31.08 -5.71
C HIS A 201 -10.13 29.74 -6.40
N THR A 202 -8.87 29.27 -6.51
CA THR A 202 -8.59 27.94 -7.02
C THR A 202 -9.12 26.85 -6.09
N VAL A 203 -9.54 25.73 -6.67
CA VAL A 203 -10.04 24.57 -5.94
C VAL A 203 -9.27 23.34 -6.39
N THR A 204 -8.60 22.65 -5.46
CA THR A 204 -7.84 21.44 -5.76
C THR A 204 -8.28 20.29 -4.88
N GLN A 205 -8.40 19.11 -5.48
CA GLN A 205 -8.64 17.86 -4.76
C GLN A 205 -7.37 17.01 -4.78
N HIS A 206 -7.00 16.44 -3.63
CA HIS A 206 -5.90 15.50 -3.47
C HIS A 206 -6.44 14.18 -2.91
N GLY A 207 -6.20 13.09 -3.62
CA GLY A 207 -6.80 11.79 -3.32
C GLY A 207 -8.25 11.67 -3.78
N ALA A 208 -8.74 10.44 -3.88
CA ALA A 208 -10.13 10.16 -4.22
C ALA A 208 -11.03 10.29 -2.99
N LEU A 209 -12.23 10.86 -3.16
CA LEU A 209 -13.26 10.79 -2.14
C LEU A 209 -13.90 9.40 -2.20
N VAL A 210 -13.78 8.60 -1.15
CA VAL A 210 -14.29 7.22 -1.12
C VAL A 210 -15.41 7.10 -0.09
N PRO A 211 -16.57 6.50 -0.42
CA PRO A 211 -17.62 6.26 0.56
C PRO A 211 -17.12 5.51 1.81
N GLY A 212 -17.51 5.95 3.00
CA GLY A 212 -17.03 5.40 4.27
C GLY A 212 -15.66 5.93 4.74
N GLY A 213 -14.96 6.71 3.90
CA GLY A 213 -13.71 7.37 4.25
C GLY A 213 -13.89 8.70 4.99
N GLN A 214 -12.84 9.51 5.00
CA GLN A 214 -12.87 10.88 5.51
C GLN A 214 -12.32 11.87 4.46
N VAL A 215 -12.82 13.10 4.52
CA VAL A 215 -12.35 14.23 3.71
C VAL A 215 -11.97 15.41 4.61
N ARG A 216 -10.78 15.95 4.38
CA ARG A 216 -10.31 17.20 4.98
C ARG A 216 -10.63 18.35 4.04
N LEU A 217 -11.55 19.23 4.45
CA LEU A 217 -11.83 20.47 3.75
C LEU A 217 -10.92 21.56 4.30
N GLU A 218 -10.18 22.23 3.43
CA GLU A 218 -9.33 23.35 3.78
C GLU A 218 -9.77 24.60 3.04
N TYR A 219 -9.92 25.70 3.75
CA TYR A 219 -10.41 26.95 3.20
C TYR A 219 -9.53 28.10 3.67
N ASP A 220 -8.95 28.83 2.73
CA ASP A 220 -8.21 30.04 3.04
C ASP A 220 -9.19 31.18 3.37
N PRO A 221 -9.18 31.73 4.60
CA PRO A 221 -10.07 32.82 4.93
C PRO A 221 -9.90 34.03 4.00
N ALA A 222 -8.74 34.28 3.39
CA ALA A 222 -8.57 35.41 2.45
C ALA A 222 -9.47 35.30 1.19
N ARG A 223 -10.06 34.14 0.91
CA ARG A 223 -11.01 33.91 -0.20
C ARG A 223 -12.37 34.63 -0.04
N LEU A 224 -12.85 34.81 1.20
CA LEU A 224 -14.13 35.49 1.49
C LEU A 224 -13.97 36.50 2.64
N THR A 225 -13.51 37.70 2.29
CA THR A 225 -13.22 38.78 3.26
C THR A 225 -14.41 39.68 3.57
N THR A 226 -15.47 39.64 2.78
CA THR A 226 -16.71 40.37 3.01
C THR A 226 -17.38 39.92 4.30
N CYS A 227 -18.02 40.84 5.04
CA CYS A 227 -18.66 40.58 6.33
C CYS A 227 -17.69 40.09 7.40
N ARG A 228 -16.55 40.78 7.56
CA ARG A 228 -15.64 40.60 8.70
C ARG A 228 -15.68 41.82 9.58
N ASN A 229 -16.37 41.71 10.71
CA ASN A 229 -16.39 42.78 11.71
C ASN A 229 -15.57 42.40 12.94
N SER A 230 -14.90 43.37 13.56
CA SER A 230 -14.18 43.16 14.80
C SER A 230 -14.49 44.26 15.81
N ARG A 231 -14.50 43.91 17.09
CA ARG A 231 -14.69 44.88 18.18
C ARG A 231 -13.77 44.52 19.33
N ASN A 232 -12.98 45.49 19.79
CA ASN A 232 -12.02 45.32 20.88
C ASN A 232 -11.06 44.12 20.65
N GLY A 233 -10.65 43.90 19.40
CA GLY A 233 -9.75 42.79 19.02
C GLY A 233 -10.43 41.43 18.84
N TYR A 234 -11.72 41.30 19.14
CA TYR A 234 -12.47 40.05 18.91
C TYR A 234 -13.09 40.03 17.52
N ALA A 235 -12.96 38.89 16.84
CA ALA A 235 -13.71 38.61 15.62
C ALA A 235 -15.19 38.46 15.96
N LEU A 236 -16.03 39.34 15.44
CA LEU A 236 -17.49 39.28 15.53
C LEU A 236 -18.08 38.67 14.26
N TRP A 237 -17.36 37.73 13.66
CA TRP A 237 -17.72 37.02 12.45
C TRP A 237 -17.35 35.54 12.55
N ASP A 238 -18.05 34.72 11.77
CA ASP A 238 -17.77 33.30 11.60
C ASP A 238 -17.88 32.88 10.14
N LEU A 239 -17.07 31.92 9.75
CA LEU A 239 -17.07 31.32 8.43
C LEU A 239 -17.48 29.86 8.57
N THR A 240 -18.65 29.52 8.04
CA THR A 240 -19.23 28.19 8.12
C THR A 240 -19.09 27.48 6.77
N ALA A 241 -18.60 26.25 6.79
CA ALA A 241 -18.71 25.32 5.68
C ALA A 241 -20.03 24.56 5.82
N HIS A 242 -20.84 24.57 4.76
CA HIS A 242 -22.03 23.75 4.64
C HIS A 242 -21.75 22.64 3.63
N LEU A 243 -22.06 21.42 4.02
CA LEU A 243 -21.89 20.22 3.23
C LEU A 243 -23.26 19.57 3.05
N ARG A 244 -23.49 19.03 1.85
CA ARG A 244 -24.65 18.19 1.56
C ARG A 244 -24.20 17.00 0.72
N TRP A 245 -24.50 15.81 1.20
CA TRP A 245 -24.33 14.59 0.42
C TRP A 245 -25.52 14.40 -0.51
N ASP A 246 -25.31 13.69 -1.61
CA ASP A 246 -26.39 13.35 -2.55
C ASP A 246 -27.46 12.42 -1.95
N THR A 247 -27.14 11.77 -0.83
CA THR A 247 -28.06 10.99 0.00
C THR A 247 -29.01 11.87 0.85
N GLY A 248 -28.78 13.19 0.88
CA GLY A 248 -29.63 14.18 1.53
C GLY A 248 -29.16 14.62 2.92
N GLU A 249 -28.26 13.86 3.57
CA GLU A 249 -27.64 14.27 4.82
C GLU A 249 -26.80 15.53 4.60
N GLY A 250 -26.96 16.50 5.50
CA GLY A 250 -26.21 17.73 5.50
C GLY A 250 -25.47 17.91 6.82
N GLN A 251 -24.31 18.57 6.75
CA GLN A 251 -23.55 18.99 7.92
C GLN A 251 -23.15 20.45 7.74
N SER A 252 -23.07 21.19 8.84
CA SER A 252 -22.48 22.53 8.85
C SER A 252 -21.51 22.64 10.01
N SER A 253 -20.37 23.28 9.77
CA SER A 253 -19.32 23.43 10.79
C SER A 253 -18.52 24.69 10.51
N SER A 254 -18.11 25.40 11.55
CA SER A 254 -17.19 26.52 11.38
C SER A 254 -15.88 26.01 10.80
N ILE A 255 -15.41 26.68 9.75
CA ILE A 255 -14.12 26.47 9.09
C ILE A 255 -13.24 27.73 9.19
N ARG A 256 -13.60 28.66 10.08
CA ARG A 256 -12.88 29.92 10.29
C ARG A 256 -11.39 29.71 10.57
N ASP A 257 -11.05 28.62 11.24
CA ASP A 257 -9.67 28.25 11.59
C ASP A 257 -8.93 27.49 10.47
N GLY A 258 -9.52 27.45 9.27
CA GLY A 258 -8.86 27.07 8.02
C GLY A 258 -9.10 25.63 7.56
N ALA A 259 -9.51 24.70 8.44
CA ALA A 259 -9.80 23.33 8.02
C ALA A 259 -10.80 22.61 8.92
N ILE A 260 -11.54 21.66 8.35
CA ILE A 260 -12.36 20.68 9.07
C ILE A 260 -12.16 19.28 8.50
N LEU A 261 -12.42 18.26 9.31
CA LEU A 261 -12.43 16.85 8.90
C LEU A 261 -13.86 16.32 8.94
N VAL A 262 -14.30 15.68 7.86
CA VAL A 262 -15.67 15.19 7.72
C VAL A 262 -15.65 13.72 7.31
N SER A 263 -16.54 12.92 7.92
CA SER A 263 -16.74 11.52 7.53
C SER A 263 -17.67 11.43 6.33
N ILE A 264 -17.32 10.59 5.36
CA ILE A 264 -18.09 10.39 4.14
C ILE A 264 -19.07 9.22 4.38
N PRO A 265 -20.39 9.40 4.21
CA PRO A 265 -21.35 8.30 4.29
C PRO A 265 -20.98 7.16 3.34
N THR A 266 -21.19 5.91 3.76
CA THR A 266 -20.88 4.71 2.94
C THR A 266 -21.75 4.60 1.67
N THR A 267 -22.87 5.31 1.65
CA THR A 267 -23.83 5.36 0.53
C THR A 267 -23.67 6.58 -0.37
N ALA A 268 -22.88 7.59 0.03
CA ALA A 268 -22.71 8.81 -0.75
C ALA A 268 -22.10 8.51 -2.13
N ARG A 269 -22.48 9.29 -3.14
CA ARG A 269 -21.88 9.33 -4.49
C ARG A 269 -21.43 10.74 -4.87
N GLY A 270 -21.90 11.76 -4.16
CA GLY A 270 -21.54 13.15 -4.41
C GLY A 270 -21.47 13.96 -3.13
N LEU A 271 -20.64 15.00 -3.17
CA LEU A 271 -20.53 16.01 -2.13
C LEU A 271 -20.78 17.39 -2.74
N GLU A 272 -21.68 18.16 -2.14
CA GLU A 272 -21.82 19.59 -2.39
C GLU A 272 -21.28 20.38 -1.19
N VAL A 273 -20.51 21.43 -1.46
CA VAL A 273 -19.94 22.32 -0.44
C VAL A 273 -20.20 23.78 -0.81
N TRP A 274 -20.55 24.60 0.18
CA TRP A 274 -20.59 26.05 0.06
C TRP A 274 -20.24 26.70 1.39
N PHE A 275 -19.88 27.98 1.36
CA PHE A 275 -19.39 28.71 2.53
C PHE A 275 -20.21 29.96 2.79
N GLU A 276 -20.49 30.21 4.06
CA GLU A 276 -21.19 31.41 4.54
C GLU A 276 -20.26 32.17 5.50
N ASN A 277 -20.05 33.46 5.25
CA ASN A 277 -19.46 34.36 6.22
C ASN A 277 -20.55 35.26 6.82
N THR A 278 -20.69 35.24 8.14
CA THR A 278 -21.67 36.05 8.87
C THR A 278 -20.96 36.98 9.85
N ALA A 279 -21.46 38.20 10.05
CA ALA A 279 -20.96 39.13 11.05
C ALA A 279 -22.07 39.90 11.77
N VAL A 280 -21.80 40.30 13.01
CA VAL A 280 -22.71 41.13 13.81
C VAL A 280 -22.52 42.63 13.47
N PRO A 281 -23.59 43.43 13.30
CA PRO A 281 -25.02 43.07 13.37
C PRO A 281 -25.64 42.82 11.97
N GLY A 282 -25.55 41.59 11.45
CA GLY A 282 -26.38 41.11 10.34
C GLY A 282 -25.78 41.20 8.94
N CYS A 283 -24.45 41.27 8.78
CA CYS A 283 -23.81 41.13 7.47
C CYS A 283 -23.70 39.65 7.10
N GLN A 284 -24.05 39.27 5.88
CA GLN A 284 -23.82 37.92 5.33
C GLN A 284 -23.19 37.99 3.94
N ALA A 285 -22.28 37.07 3.65
CA ALA A 285 -21.66 36.88 2.35
C ALA A 285 -21.46 35.38 2.08
N TRP A 286 -21.40 35.00 0.80
CA TRP A 286 -21.36 33.61 0.38
C TRP A 286 -20.20 33.35 -0.57
N ASP A 287 -19.57 32.19 -0.43
CA ASP A 287 -18.74 31.58 -1.47
C ASP A 287 -19.37 30.22 -1.86
N SER A 288 -20.06 30.23 -3.00
CA SER A 288 -20.88 29.12 -3.46
C SER A 288 -20.71 28.88 -4.97
N ASN A 289 -19.53 29.17 -5.54
CA ASN A 289 -19.32 29.10 -6.99
C ASN A 289 -20.45 29.82 -7.76
N TYR A 290 -20.69 31.08 -7.42
CA TYR A 290 -21.77 31.91 -7.99
C TYR A 290 -23.18 31.30 -7.84
N GLY A 291 -23.45 30.62 -6.73
CA GLY A 291 -24.74 30.00 -6.42
C GLY A 291 -24.91 28.55 -6.89
N ALA A 292 -23.93 27.98 -7.60
CA ALA A 292 -23.97 26.59 -8.06
C ALA A 292 -23.57 25.55 -7.00
N ASN A 293 -22.93 26.02 -5.92
CA ASN A 293 -22.14 25.27 -4.95
C ASN A 293 -20.96 24.53 -5.60
N TYR A 294 -19.96 24.17 -4.80
CA TYR A 294 -18.86 23.32 -5.25
C TYR A 294 -19.32 21.86 -5.19
N ARG A 295 -19.09 21.10 -6.26
CA ARG A 295 -19.55 19.72 -6.37
C ARG A 295 -18.38 18.80 -6.63
N PHE A 296 -18.32 17.71 -5.88
CA PHE A 296 -17.28 16.68 -6.00
C PHE A 296 -17.92 15.32 -6.16
N ALA A 297 -17.42 14.54 -7.11
CA ALA A 297 -17.84 13.16 -7.30
C ALA A 297 -17.03 12.25 -6.36
N LEU A 298 -17.69 11.25 -5.79
CA LEU A 298 -17.01 10.19 -5.06
C LEU A 298 -16.62 9.06 -6.01
N LEU A 299 -15.46 8.46 -5.75
CA LEU A 299 -15.04 7.25 -6.42
C LEU A 299 -15.88 6.10 -5.88
N THR A 300 -16.80 5.63 -6.71
CA THR A 300 -17.78 4.63 -6.30
C THR A 300 -17.48 3.31 -6.98
N PRO A 301 -17.65 2.18 -6.27
CA PRO A 301 -17.55 0.87 -6.89
C PRO A 301 -18.46 0.80 -8.12
N PRO A 302 -17.96 0.39 -9.31
CA PRO A 302 -18.82 0.18 -10.46
C PRO A 302 -19.89 -0.86 -10.12
N SER A 303 -21.08 -0.70 -10.71
CA SER A 303 -22.17 -1.66 -10.50
C SER A 303 -21.92 -2.97 -11.22
N TRP A 304 -21.11 -2.96 -12.28
CA TRP A 304 -20.70 -4.17 -12.99
C TRP A 304 -19.31 -4.01 -13.63
N VAL A 305 -18.53 -5.08 -13.57
CA VAL A 305 -17.27 -5.27 -14.30
C VAL A 305 -17.35 -6.65 -14.93
N GLY A 306 -17.06 -6.78 -16.23
CA GLY A 306 -17.21 -8.06 -16.91
C GLY A 306 -16.86 -8.03 -18.39
N ALA A 307 -17.39 -9.02 -19.13
CA ALA A 307 -17.09 -9.25 -20.55
C ALA A 307 -15.59 -9.19 -20.85
N ALA A 308 -14.79 -9.80 -19.98
CA ALA A 308 -13.36 -9.84 -20.15
C ALA A 308 -13.00 -10.78 -21.31
N THR A 309 -12.26 -10.28 -22.28
CA THR A 309 -11.82 -11.05 -23.45
C THR A 309 -10.35 -10.82 -23.74
N THR A 310 -9.70 -11.78 -24.39
CA THR A 310 -8.33 -11.65 -24.89
C THR A 310 -8.32 -11.75 -26.39
N ARG A 311 -7.73 -10.76 -27.06
CA ARG A 311 -7.59 -10.71 -28.52
C ARG A 311 -6.12 -10.70 -28.90
N ILE A 312 -5.70 -11.76 -29.55
CA ILE A 312 -4.36 -11.90 -30.15
C ILE A 312 -4.58 -12.16 -31.63
N SER A 313 -4.34 -11.15 -32.48
CA SER A 313 -4.65 -11.24 -33.91
C SER A 313 -3.68 -10.47 -34.78
N ARG A 314 -3.56 -10.89 -36.05
CA ARG A 314 -2.85 -10.14 -37.11
C ARG A 314 -3.68 -9.02 -37.71
N ASP A 315 -4.99 -9.06 -37.56
CA ASP A 315 -5.80 -7.93 -37.98
C ASP A 315 -5.43 -6.69 -37.16
N SER A 316 -5.52 -5.54 -37.80
CA SER A 316 -5.38 -4.22 -37.15
C SER A 316 -6.75 -3.56 -36.98
N SER A 317 -7.79 -4.39 -36.85
CA SER A 317 -9.15 -3.91 -36.66
C SER A 317 -9.37 -3.50 -35.19
N ASP A 318 -10.61 -3.53 -34.73
CA ASP A 318 -10.94 -3.19 -33.35
C ASP A 318 -10.07 -3.96 -32.34
N PRO A 319 -9.49 -3.31 -31.31
CA PRO A 319 -8.57 -3.93 -30.37
C PRO A 319 -9.19 -5.08 -29.54
N CYS A 320 -10.51 -5.21 -29.50
CA CYS A 320 -11.21 -6.15 -28.63
C CYS A 320 -12.19 -7.08 -29.36
N ASP A 321 -12.74 -6.70 -30.51
CA ASP A 321 -13.96 -7.34 -31.03
C ASP A 321 -13.90 -8.85 -31.34
N GLY A 322 -12.88 -9.49 -31.87
CA GLY A 322 -12.88 -10.95 -32.11
C GLY A 322 -12.32 -11.77 -30.94
N GLY A 323 -12.26 -11.18 -29.74
CA GLY A 323 -11.59 -11.78 -28.59
C GLY A 323 -12.27 -13.03 -28.03
N VAL A 324 -11.47 -13.95 -27.49
CA VAL A 324 -11.98 -15.10 -26.74
C VAL A 324 -12.21 -14.72 -25.28
N ASP A 325 -13.14 -15.39 -24.59
CA ASP A 325 -13.41 -15.16 -23.16
C ASP A 325 -12.11 -15.31 -22.34
N ALA A 326 -11.79 -14.32 -21.51
CA ALA A 326 -10.58 -14.33 -20.68
C ALA A 326 -10.56 -15.48 -19.67
N ALA A 327 -11.71 -16.03 -19.27
CA ALA A 327 -11.80 -17.20 -18.40
C ALA A 327 -11.29 -18.48 -19.06
N ALA A 328 -11.25 -18.55 -20.41
CA ALA A 328 -10.59 -19.62 -21.13
C ALA A 328 -9.05 -19.54 -21.06
N GLY A 329 -8.53 -18.42 -20.57
CA GLY A 329 -7.12 -18.06 -20.60
C GLY A 329 -6.64 -17.70 -22.01
N PHE A 330 -5.37 -17.29 -22.09
CA PHE A 330 -4.74 -16.96 -23.38
C PHE A 330 -3.35 -17.58 -23.51
N SER A 331 -2.86 -17.66 -24.74
CA SER A 331 -1.46 -18.01 -25.04
C SER A 331 -0.85 -16.95 -25.96
N PHE A 332 0.23 -16.30 -25.51
CA PHE A 332 1.01 -15.33 -26.26
C PHE A 332 2.39 -15.92 -26.58
N ASP A 333 2.47 -16.57 -27.74
CA ASP A 333 3.62 -17.37 -28.18
C ASP A 333 4.59 -16.59 -29.10
N THR A 334 5.62 -17.30 -29.59
CA THR A 334 6.64 -16.76 -30.50
C THR A 334 6.04 -16.18 -31.77
N TRP A 335 5.00 -16.82 -32.30
CA TRP A 335 4.29 -16.37 -33.48
C TRP A 335 3.52 -15.08 -33.21
N ALA A 336 2.81 -15.02 -32.08
CA ALA A 336 2.00 -13.87 -31.68
C ALA A 336 2.89 -12.65 -31.43
N ARG A 337 4.05 -12.82 -30.78
CA ARG A 337 5.03 -11.74 -30.59
C ARG A 337 5.46 -11.10 -31.90
N GLN A 338 5.78 -11.93 -32.89
CA GLN A 338 6.32 -11.46 -34.17
C GLN A 338 5.24 -10.90 -35.10
N ARG A 339 4.02 -11.44 -35.04
CA ARG A 339 3.03 -11.24 -36.12
C ARG A 339 1.70 -10.67 -35.68
N ALA A 340 1.34 -10.72 -34.40
CA ALA A 340 0.10 -10.13 -33.94
C ALA A 340 0.20 -8.61 -34.05
N ALA A 341 -0.74 -7.96 -34.73
CA ALA A 341 -0.87 -6.51 -34.65
C ALA A 341 -1.53 -6.13 -33.32
N ILE A 342 -2.50 -6.91 -32.86
CA ILE A 342 -3.25 -6.71 -31.61
C ILE A 342 -2.91 -7.84 -30.64
N ALA A 343 -2.60 -7.49 -29.39
CA ALA A 343 -2.36 -8.44 -28.30
C ALA A 343 -2.86 -7.81 -27.00
N ASN A 344 -4.18 -7.82 -26.82
CA ASN A 344 -4.85 -7.07 -25.76
C ASN A 344 -5.72 -7.98 -24.89
N LEU A 345 -5.74 -7.70 -23.59
CA LEU A 345 -6.82 -8.04 -22.68
C LEU A 345 -7.81 -6.88 -22.68
N CYS A 346 -9.08 -7.18 -22.88
CA CYS A 346 -10.16 -6.22 -22.89
C CYS A 346 -11.17 -6.57 -21.79
N PHE A 347 -11.84 -5.57 -21.24
CA PHE A 347 -12.97 -5.76 -20.34
C PHE A 347 -13.88 -4.55 -20.38
N ARG A 348 -15.07 -4.69 -19.81
CA ARG A 348 -16.07 -3.64 -19.75
C ARG A 348 -16.46 -3.32 -18.33
N VAL A 349 -16.78 -2.06 -18.11
CA VAL A 349 -17.21 -1.51 -16.82
C VAL A 349 -18.50 -0.75 -17.05
N TRP A 350 -19.50 -1.03 -16.22
CA TRP A 350 -20.70 -0.22 -16.14
C TRP A 350 -20.83 0.39 -14.74
N SER A 351 -21.03 1.70 -14.71
CA SER A 351 -21.26 2.45 -13.49
C SER A 351 -22.33 3.53 -13.74
N PRO A 352 -23.50 3.45 -13.05
CA PRO A 352 -24.61 4.37 -13.25
C PRO A 352 -24.20 5.83 -13.13
N GLY A 353 -24.59 6.66 -14.11
CA GLY A 353 -24.29 8.09 -14.17
C GLY A 353 -22.83 8.44 -14.50
N VAL A 354 -21.94 7.44 -14.55
CA VAL A 354 -20.52 7.56 -14.91
C VAL A 354 -20.30 7.10 -16.36
N THR A 355 -20.68 5.86 -16.70
CA THR A 355 -20.43 5.28 -18.03
C THR A 355 -21.59 5.44 -19.01
N ASP A 356 -22.75 5.92 -18.54
CA ASP A 356 -23.99 6.05 -19.33
C ASP A 356 -23.97 7.21 -20.35
N ARG A 357 -22.94 8.07 -20.31
CA ARG A 357 -22.76 9.22 -21.20
C ARG A 357 -21.29 9.38 -21.59
N ASP A 358 -21.06 10.13 -22.67
CA ASP A 358 -19.70 10.49 -23.05
C ASP A 358 -19.13 11.46 -22.01
N ASP A 359 -18.00 11.08 -21.43
CA ASP A 359 -17.34 11.82 -20.37
C ASP A 359 -15.83 11.89 -20.67
N PRO A 360 -15.28 13.05 -21.03
CA PRO A 360 -13.87 13.19 -21.35
C PRO A 360 -12.96 12.96 -20.12
N GLU A 361 -13.52 12.98 -18.90
CA GLU A 361 -12.81 12.74 -17.66
C GLU A 361 -13.08 11.35 -17.06
N LEU A 362 -13.65 10.43 -17.85
CA LEU A 362 -14.00 9.09 -17.38
C LEU A 362 -12.82 8.35 -16.74
N TRP A 363 -11.61 8.53 -17.28
CA TRP A 363 -10.37 7.94 -16.76
C TRP A 363 -10.03 8.39 -15.33
N ARG A 364 -10.54 9.54 -14.87
CA ARG A 364 -10.38 10.02 -13.48
C ARG A 364 -11.42 9.40 -12.53
N LYS A 365 -12.54 8.91 -13.07
CA LYS A 365 -13.69 8.40 -12.32
C LYS A 365 -13.68 6.88 -12.18
N LEU A 366 -12.86 6.20 -12.98
CA LEU A 366 -12.67 4.76 -12.97
C LEU A 366 -11.17 4.46 -12.94
N ASP A 367 -10.66 4.09 -11.78
CA ASP A 367 -9.32 3.57 -11.56
C ASP A 367 -9.31 2.08 -11.95
N ALA A 368 -8.96 1.81 -13.22
CA ALA A 368 -8.97 0.48 -13.82
C ALA A 368 -7.55 -0.07 -13.96
N THR A 369 -7.28 -1.19 -13.30
CA THR A 369 -5.97 -1.86 -13.32
C THR A 369 -6.12 -3.36 -13.57
N VAL A 370 -5.07 -3.98 -14.12
CA VAL A 370 -4.88 -5.43 -14.07
C VAL A 370 -3.78 -5.71 -13.07
N ARG A 371 -4.12 -6.54 -12.08
CA ARG A 371 -3.19 -6.98 -11.04
C ARG A 371 -2.80 -8.42 -11.33
N TRP A 372 -1.52 -8.69 -11.48
CA TRP A 372 -1.02 -9.98 -11.95
C TRP A 372 0.18 -10.46 -11.14
N ARG A 373 0.40 -11.77 -11.13
CA ARG A 373 1.63 -12.40 -10.64
C ARG A 373 1.86 -13.69 -11.42
N PRO A 374 3.04 -14.29 -11.34
CA PRO A 374 3.27 -15.62 -11.93
C PRO A 374 2.37 -16.69 -11.31
N ARG A 375 1.93 -17.65 -12.11
CA ARG A 375 0.89 -18.59 -11.72
C ARG A 375 1.41 -19.55 -10.65
N GLY A 376 0.56 -19.83 -9.67
CA GLY A 376 0.92 -20.74 -8.57
C GLY A 376 1.89 -20.11 -7.58
N THR A 377 2.18 -18.82 -7.73
CA THR A 377 2.95 -18.06 -6.76
C THR A 377 2.05 -17.41 -5.72
N THR A 378 2.63 -17.02 -4.60
CA THR A 378 1.96 -16.19 -3.61
C THR A 378 2.48 -14.76 -3.60
N GLU A 379 3.22 -14.36 -4.64
CA GLU A 379 3.73 -13.00 -4.76
C GLU A 379 2.59 -11.97 -4.61
N PRO A 380 2.91 -10.75 -4.13
CA PRO A 380 2.01 -9.63 -4.31
C PRO A 380 1.65 -9.48 -5.79
N LEU A 381 0.37 -9.16 -6.06
CA LEU A 381 -0.03 -8.84 -7.42
C LEU A 381 0.58 -7.49 -7.83
N ARG A 382 1.35 -7.50 -8.92
CA ARG A 382 1.89 -6.32 -9.59
C ARG A 382 0.77 -5.67 -10.39
N SER A 383 0.72 -4.33 -10.41
CA SER A 383 -0.37 -3.60 -11.09
C SER A 383 0.10 -2.97 -12.38
N VAL A 384 -0.74 -3.04 -13.42
CA VAL A 384 -0.64 -2.21 -14.63
C VAL A 384 -1.96 -1.50 -14.86
N TYR A 385 -1.92 -0.24 -15.27
CA TYR A 385 -3.13 0.50 -15.62
C TYR A 385 -3.71 0.00 -16.94
N ALA A 386 -5.04 0.01 -17.00
CA ALA A 386 -5.77 -0.24 -18.24
C ALA A 386 -6.09 1.07 -18.95
N ASP A 387 -5.85 1.10 -20.25
CA ASP A 387 -6.16 2.23 -21.09
C ASP A 387 -7.65 2.24 -21.43
N PHE A 388 -8.29 3.40 -21.33
CA PHE A 388 -9.65 3.56 -21.83
C PHE A 388 -9.63 3.54 -23.37
N ASP A 389 -10.40 2.65 -23.97
CA ASP A 389 -10.48 2.49 -25.42
C ASP A 389 -11.66 3.27 -25.99
N ARG A 390 -12.89 2.86 -25.67
CA ARG A 390 -14.12 3.56 -26.08
C ARG A 390 -15.31 3.14 -25.23
N ARG A 391 -16.45 3.80 -25.43
CA ARG A 391 -17.74 3.30 -24.94
C ARG A 391 -18.35 2.27 -25.88
N VAL A 392 -18.99 1.25 -25.31
CA VAL A 392 -19.76 0.24 -26.04
C VAL A 392 -21.15 0.16 -25.41
N GLY A 393 -22.11 0.85 -26.03
CA GLY A 393 -23.41 1.09 -25.38
C GLY A 393 -23.23 1.98 -24.15
N ASN A 394 -23.68 1.50 -22.98
CA ASN A 394 -23.51 2.20 -21.70
C ASN A 394 -22.23 1.81 -20.95
N ASP A 395 -21.42 0.92 -21.51
CA ASP A 395 -20.21 0.42 -20.86
C ASP A 395 -18.98 1.21 -21.30
N ALA A 396 -18.04 1.40 -20.38
CA ALA A 396 -16.67 1.80 -20.69
C ALA A 396 -15.84 0.56 -21.00
N ARG A 397 -15.22 0.49 -22.18
CA ARG A 397 -14.32 -0.59 -22.57
C ARG A 397 -12.87 -0.16 -22.30
N TYR A 398 -12.13 -1.04 -21.65
CA TYR A 398 -10.73 -0.86 -21.31
C TYR A 398 -9.88 -1.92 -22.00
N THR A 399 -8.61 -1.58 -22.21
CA THR A 399 -7.60 -2.45 -22.81
C THR A 399 -6.31 -2.48 -21.99
N VAL A 400 -5.68 -3.64 -21.89
CA VAL A 400 -4.32 -3.81 -21.38
C VAL A 400 -3.50 -4.52 -22.44
N GLY A 401 -2.40 -3.91 -22.88
CA GLY A 401 -1.48 -4.53 -23.82
C GLY A 401 -0.72 -5.69 -23.18
N LEU A 402 -0.90 -6.91 -23.70
CA LEU A 402 -0.27 -8.13 -23.18
C LEU A 402 1.26 -8.10 -23.30
N ARG A 403 1.80 -7.31 -24.24
CA ARG A 403 3.24 -7.05 -24.35
C ARG A 403 3.83 -6.37 -23.12
N GLY A 404 3.02 -5.55 -22.43
CA GLY A 404 3.39 -4.93 -21.16
C GLY A 404 3.57 -5.97 -20.04
N LEU A 405 2.85 -7.09 -20.14
CA LEU A 405 2.86 -8.20 -19.18
C LEU A 405 3.85 -9.32 -19.55
N ASP A 406 4.41 -9.28 -20.75
CA ASP A 406 5.26 -10.36 -21.28
C ASP A 406 6.57 -10.47 -20.48
N PRO A 407 6.82 -11.61 -19.79
CA PRO A 407 8.03 -11.78 -19.01
C PRO A 407 9.28 -12.05 -19.87
N PHE A 408 9.12 -12.50 -21.12
CA PHE A 408 10.23 -12.81 -22.02
C PHE A 408 10.58 -11.59 -22.89
N ARG A 409 10.71 -10.39 -22.29
CA ARG A 409 11.10 -9.19 -23.06
C ARG A 409 12.48 -9.39 -23.68
N PRO A 410 12.74 -8.77 -24.85
CA PRO A 410 14.03 -8.93 -25.53
C PRO A 410 15.22 -8.64 -24.61
N TYR A 411 16.25 -9.48 -24.69
CA TYR A 411 17.54 -9.33 -24.01
C TYR A 411 17.55 -9.52 -22.48
N GLN A 412 16.49 -10.08 -21.89
CA GLN A 412 16.45 -10.39 -20.46
C GLN A 412 15.92 -11.79 -20.22
N CYS A 413 16.50 -12.51 -19.26
CA CYS A 413 15.88 -13.73 -18.77
C CYS A 413 14.55 -13.36 -18.11
N PRO A 414 13.47 -14.13 -18.33
CA PRO A 414 12.23 -13.90 -17.63
C PRO A 414 12.48 -13.99 -16.12
N ALA A 415 12.14 -12.92 -15.41
CA ALA A 415 12.22 -12.87 -13.95
C ALA A 415 11.06 -13.64 -13.29
N VAL A 416 10.53 -14.64 -13.98
CA VAL A 416 9.41 -15.48 -13.55
C VAL A 416 9.67 -16.95 -13.85
N PRO A 417 9.13 -17.90 -13.08
CA PRO A 417 9.29 -19.32 -13.33
C PRO A 417 8.87 -19.69 -14.75
N THR A 418 9.72 -20.47 -15.41
CA THR A 418 9.40 -21.03 -16.73
C THR A 418 9.48 -22.55 -16.72
N THR A 419 8.67 -23.17 -17.55
CA THR A 419 8.66 -24.62 -17.77
C THR A 419 8.96 -24.90 -19.24
N PRO A 420 9.78 -25.92 -19.57
CA PRO A 420 9.93 -26.33 -20.97
C PRO A 420 8.59 -26.90 -21.49
N THR A 421 8.28 -26.62 -22.75
CA THR A 421 7.14 -27.25 -23.43
C THR A 421 7.40 -28.75 -23.63
N PRO A 422 6.36 -29.60 -23.83
CA PRO A 422 6.53 -31.05 -23.95
C PRO A 422 7.47 -31.52 -25.07
N ASP A 423 7.63 -30.72 -26.12
CA ASP A 423 8.55 -30.95 -27.24
C ASP A 423 9.99 -30.47 -26.98
N GLY A 424 10.23 -29.80 -25.85
CA GLY A 424 11.51 -29.21 -25.47
C GLY A 424 11.95 -28.03 -26.32
N GLN A 425 11.14 -27.56 -27.27
CA GLN A 425 11.53 -26.50 -28.21
C GLN A 425 11.36 -25.09 -27.64
N TYR A 426 10.49 -24.92 -26.64
CA TYR A 426 10.14 -23.62 -26.08
C TYR A 426 10.17 -23.62 -24.55
N ARG A 427 10.13 -22.41 -23.98
CA ARG A 427 9.86 -22.14 -22.57
C ARG A 427 8.52 -21.46 -22.43
N ARG A 428 7.77 -21.82 -21.40
CA ARG A 428 6.47 -21.25 -21.05
C ARG A 428 6.53 -20.61 -19.66
N ALA A 429 6.10 -19.37 -19.57
CA ALA A 429 5.76 -18.70 -18.32
C ALA A 429 4.24 -18.61 -18.21
N GLU A 430 3.67 -18.82 -17.03
CA GLU A 430 2.25 -18.61 -16.79
C GLU A 430 2.08 -17.50 -15.76
N LEU A 431 1.12 -16.61 -16.01
CA LEU A 431 0.70 -15.57 -15.09
C LEU A 431 -0.74 -15.84 -14.67
N GLU A 432 -1.08 -15.48 -13.44
CA GLU A 432 -2.44 -15.36 -12.97
C GLU A 432 -2.77 -13.89 -12.65
N TYR A 433 -3.99 -13.46 -12.94
CA TYR A 433 -4.36 -12.06 -12.80
C TYR A 433 -5.83 -11.84 -12.42
N VAL A 434 -6.11 -10.65 -11.92
CA VAL A 434 -7.45 -10.10 -11.68
C VAL A 434 -7.56 -8.71 -12.30
N ILE A 435 -8.76 -8.31 -12.66
CA ILE A 435 -9.07 -6.95 -13.09
C ILE A 435 -9.65 -6.21 -11.88
N VAL A 436 -9.17 -5.01 -11.57
CA VAL A 436 -9.65 -4.21 -10.44
C VAL A 436 -10.11 -2.85 -10.94
N VAL A 437 -11.34 -2.47 -10.60
CA VAL A 437 -11.90 -1.17 -10.97
C VAL A 437 -12.53 -0.51 -9.75
N ASN A 438 -11.99 0.64 -9.31
CA ASN A 438 -12.41 1.33 -8.07
C ASN A 438 -12.48 0.37 -6.86
N GLY A 439 -11.52 -0.55 -6.75
CA GLY A 439 -11.45 -1.56 -5.70
C GLY A 439 -12.35 -2.80 -5.91
N VAL A 440 -13.20 -2.84 -6.94
CA VAL A 440 -13.99 -4.04 -7.28
C VAL A 440 -13.15 -4.99 -8.12
N GLU A 441 -12.99 -6.22 -7.66
CA GLU A 441 -12.28 -7.26 -8.41
C GLU A 441 -13.23 -8.04 -9.33
N LEU A 442 -12.86 -8.14 -10.61
CA LEU A 442 -13.40 -9.14 -11.52
C LEU A 442 -12.48 -10.36 -11.54
N ARG A 443 -13.08 -11.53 -11.30
CA ARG A 443 -12.45 -12.86 -11.29
C ARG A 443 -13.25 -13.83 -12.17
N PRO A 444 -12.65 -14.91 -12.68
CA PRO A 444 -13.42 -15.92 -13.42
C PRO A 444 -14.39 -16.70 -12.52
N ALA A 445 -14.05 -16.85 -11.24
CA ALA A 445 -14.91 -17.39 -10.18
C ALA A 445 -14.39 -16.91 -8.79
N PRO A 446 -15.20 -17.00 -7.73
CA PRO A 446 -14.74 -16.65 -6.37
C PRO A 446 -13.48 -17.41 -5.98
N GLY A 447 -12.45 -16.68 -5.51
CA GLY A 447 -11.15 -17.23 -5.13
C GLY A 447 -10.26 -17.69 -6.29
N GLN A 448 -10.69 -17.56 -7.54
CA GLN A 448 -9.90 -17.90 -8.72
C GLN A 448 -9.29 -16.67 -9.38
N TYR A 449 -8.33 -16.92 -10.27
CA TYR A 449 -7.63 -15.92 -11.08
C TYR A 449 -7.77 -16.29 -12.55
N PHE A 450 -7.79 -15.29 -13.42
CA PHE A 450 -7.60 -15.52 -14.85
C PHE A 450 -6.16 -16.00 -15.09
N VAL A 451 -5.93 -16.75 -16.17
CA VAL A 451 -4.59 -17.31 -16.47
C VAL A 451 -4.15 -16.88 -17.86
N GLY A 452 -2.89 -16.47 -17.99
CA GLY A 452 -2.24 -16.13 -19.25
C GLY A 452 -0.93 -16.89 -19.42
N GLY A 453 -0.73 -17.56 -20.54
CA GLY A 453 0.51 -18.24 -20.88
C GLY A 453 1.34 -17.41 -21.86
N PHE A 454 2.63 -17.28 -21.61
CA PHE A 454 3.62 -16.68 -22.50
C PHE A 454 4.58 -17.77 -22.93
N VAL A 455 4.87 -17.88 -24.22
CA VAL A 455 5.78 -18.90 -24.76
C VAL A 455 6.85 -18.21 -25.62
N ASP A 456 8.12 -18.55 -25.39
CA ASP A 456 9.24 -18.09 -26.21
C ASP A 456 10.30 -19.19 -26.40
N TYR A 457 11.25 -18.96 -27.30
CA TYR A 457 12.42 -19.81 -27.46
C TYR A 457 13.28 -19.80 -26.17
N PRO A 458 13.98 -20.91 -25.88
CA PRO A 458 14.96 -20.93 -24.80
C PRO A 458 16.07 -19.91 -25.09
N THR A 459 16.24 -18.94 -24.20
CA THR A 459 17.34 -17.98 -24.28
C THR A 459 18.60 -18.61 -23.68
N ALA A 460 19.69 -18.63 -24.43
CA ALA A 460 20.96 -19.17 -23.96
C ALA A 460 21.42 -18.44 -22.69
N GLY A 461 21.70 -19.20 -21.62
CA GLY A 461 22.12 -18.64 -20.33
C GLY A 461 20.97 -18.28 -19.38
N CYS A 462 19.71 -18.50 -19.76
CA CYS A 462 18.58 -18.45 -18.84
C CYS A 462 18.26 -19.85 -18.30
N PRO A 463 18.08 -20.00 -16.97
CA PRO A 463 17.80 -21.30 -16.34
C PRO A 463 16.53 -21.98 -16.87
#